data_AF-A0A6N8HG65-F1
#
_entry.id   AF-A0A6N8HG65-F1
#
_cell.length_a   1.000
_cell.length_b   1.000
_cell.length_c   1.000
_cell.angle_alpha   90.00
_cell.angle_beta   90.00
_cell.angle_gamma   90.00
#
_symmetry.space_group_name_H-M   'P 1'
#
loop_
_entity.id
_entity.type
_entity.pdbx_description
1 polymer ?
#
loop_
_entity_poly.entity_id
_entity_poly.type
_entity_poly.pdbx_seq_one_letter_code
_entity_poly.pdbx_strand_id
1 'polypeptide(L)'
;MPLSDSNLNALMLQIHDNIDSYSNTLNEELSYPPGSELTEEEKEELKKLNQNAVLKSALQKITANNAAEVVFSIFSLLDGVTDPEGEWTGLKLEDINENEEEDASKMLHDTFYNTYWDWKENNK
;
A
#
# COMPACT_ATOMS: atom_id res chain seq x y z
N MET A 1 8.50 -17.28 8.07
CA MET A 1 9.22 -16.00 7.96
C MET A 1 9.62 -15.61 9.37
N PRO A 2 10.91 -15.48 9.71
CA PRO A 2 11.33 -14.97 11.01
C PRO A 2 11.21 -13.43 10.95
N LEU A 3 9.97 -12.96 11.07
CA LEU A 3 9.65 -11.54 11.15
C LEU A 3 8.99 -11.33 12.52
N SER A 4 9.59 -10.51 13.36
CA SER A 4 9.01 -10.21 14.67
C SER A 4 7.68 -9.48 14.51
N ASP A 5 6.76 -9.70 15.45
CA ASP A 5 5.47 -8.99 15.49
C ASP A 5 5.63 -7.47 15.55
N SER A 6 6.70 -6.99 16.18
CA SER A 6 7.01 -5.56 16.25
C SER A 6 7.34 -4.98 14.87
N ASN A 7 8.25 -5.62 14.12
CA ASN A 7 8.63 -5.13 12.79
C ASN A 7 7.51 -5.31 11.78
N LEU A 8 6.78 -6.44 11.85
CA LEU A 8 5.60 -6.68 11.04
C LEU A 8 4.56 -5.57 11.23
N ASN A 9 4.21 -5.28 12.49
CA ASN A 9 3.23 -4.24 12.78
C ASN A 9 3.72 -2.86 12.32
N ALA A 10 4.98 -2.50 12.59
CA ALA A 10 5.54 -1.22 12.15
C ALA A 10 5.49 -1.06 10.62
N LEU A 11 5.82 -2.12 9.86
CA LEU A 11 5.71 -2.13 8.41
C LEU A 11 4.28 -1.90 7.95
N MET A 12 3.31 -2.62 8.53
CA MET A 12 1.91 -2.52 8.13
C MET A 12 1.31 -1.15 8.40
N LEU A 13 1.58 -0.57 9.57
CA LEU A 13 1.13 0.78 9.92
C LEU A 13 1.71 1.82 8.95
N GLN A 14 3.00 1.73 8.63
CA GLN A 14 3.66 2.65 7.69
C GLN A 14 3.07 2.55 6.28
N ILE A 15 2.66 1.36 5.84
CA ILE A 15 2.00 1.17 4.54
C ILE A 15 0.62 1.84 4.53
N HIS A 16 -0.18 1.69 5.59
CA HIS A 16 -1.47 2.37 5.69
C HIS A 16 -1.30 3.90 5.68
N ASP A 17 -0.32 4.44 6.41
CA ASP A 17 0.03 5.87 6.39
C ASP A 17 0.37 6.36 4.98
N ASN A 18 1.16 5.57 4.23
CA ASN A 18 1.52 5.90 2.86
C ASN A 18 0.29 5.90 1.95
N ILE A 19 -0.55 4.86 2.01
CA ILE A 19 -1.77 4.77 1.20
C ILE A 19 -2.68 5.97 1.49
N ASP A 20 -2.91 6.30 2.76
CA ASP A 20 -3.73 7.45 3.14
C ASP A 20 -3.13 8.77 2.64
N SER A 21 -1.84 9.00 2.88
CA SER A 21 -1.15 10.24 2.50
C SER A 21 -1.16 10.48 0.99
N TYR A 22 -0.83 9.45 0.20
CA TYR A 22 -0.76 9.55 -1.26
C TYR A 22 -2.14 9.53 -1.92
N SER A 23 -3.14 8.88 -1.33
CA SER A 23 -4.50 8.90 -1.87
C SER A 23 -5.26 10.19 -1.52
N ASN A 24 -5.00 10.78 -0.35
CA ASN A 24 -5.64 12.03 0.06
C ASN A 24 -5.09 13.24 -0.70
N THR A 25 -3.82 13.19 -1.11
CA THR A 25 -3.17 14.24 -1.87
C THR A 25 -3.24 13.91 -3.36
N LEU A 26 -4.29 14.37 -4.05
CA LEU A 26 -4.36 14.31 -5.51
C LEU A 26 -3.32 15.31 -6.08
N ASN A 27 -2.05 14.91 -6.10
CA ASN A 27 -0.92 15.70 -6.57
C ASN A 27 -0.87 15.69 -8.11
N GLU A 28 -0.60 16.86 -8.69
CA GLU A 28 -0.43 17.04 -10.14
C GLU A 28 1.02 16.71 -10.58
N GLU A 29 1.96 16.60 -9.64
CA GLU A 29 3.35 16.19 -9.89
C GLU A 29 3.46 14.67 -9.94
N LEU A 30 3.18 14.10 -11.11
CA LEU A 30 3.28 12.66 -11.37
C LEU A 30 4.72 12.29 -11.77
N SER A 31 5.30 11.31 -11.10
CA SER A 31 6.67 10.82 -11.36
C SER A 31 6.72 9.40 -11.92
N TYR A 32 5.59 8.70 -11.97
CA TYR A 32 5.51 7.33 -12.45
C TYR A 32 4.14 7.05 -13.12
N PRO A 33 4.13 6.29 -14.24
CA PRO A 33 5.29 5.86 -15.00
C PRO A 33 5.98 7.04 -15.70
N PRO A 34 7.23 6.89 -16.17
CA PRO A 34 7.84 7.93 -17.01
C PRO A 34 6.93 8.32 -18.18
N GLY A 35 6.75 9.62 -18.42
CA GLY A 35 5.84 10.13 -19.45
C GLY A 35 4.38 10.31 -18.98
N SER A 36 4.13 10.28 -17.67
CA SER A 36 2.80 10.47 -17.08
C SER A 36 2.44 11.94 -16.82
N GLU A 37 3.13 12.90 -17.43
CA GLU A 37 2.85 14.31 -17.19
C GLU A 37 1.43 14.67 -17.65
N LEU A 38 0.69 15.33 -16.76
CA LEU A 38 -0.65 15.80 -17.09
C LEU A 38 -0.57 16.88 -18.18
N THR A 39 -1.43 16.74 -19.18
CA THR A 39 -1.70 17.80 -20.15
C THR A 39 -2.38 18.99 -19.48
N GLU A 40 -2.30 20.17 -20.09
CA GLU A 40 -2.95 21.37 -19.57
C GLU A 40 -4.49 21.22 -19.51
N GLU A 41 -5.07 20.45 -20.43
CA GLU A 41 -6.51 20.13 -20.44
C GLU A 41 -6.90 19.27 -19.23
N GLU A 42 -6.11 18.24 -18.92
CA GLU A 42 -6.33 17.38 -17.75
C GLU A 42 -6.18 18.15 -16.43
N LYS A 43 -5.19 19.04 -16.32
CA LYS A 43 -5.02 19.91 -15.15
C LYS A 43 -6.24 20.82 -14.95
N GLU A 44 -6.80 21.37 -16.02
CA GLU A 44 -7.99 22.22 -15.93
C GLU A 44 -9.23 21.42 -15.46
N GLU A 45 -9.40 20.19 -15.95
CA GLU A 45 -10.47 19.30 -15.48
C GLU A 45 -10.30 18.93 -14.00
N LEU A 46 -9.08 18.66 -13.53
CA LEU A 46 -8.81 18.34 -12.13
C LEU A 46 -9.18 19.49 -11.17
N LYS A 47 -9.07 20.76 -11.60
CA LYS A 47 -9.50 21.91 -10.79
C LYS A 47 -10.97 21.84 -10.38
N LYS A 48 -11.82 21.17 -11.17
CA LYS A 48 -13.25 21.00 -10.86
C LYS A 48 -13.49 20.16 -9.60
N LEU A 49 -12.52 19.33 -9.20
CA LEU A 49 -12.60 18.54 -7.96
C LEU A 49 -12.65 19.41 -6.71
N ASN A 50 -12.01 20.59 -6.73
CA ASN A 50 -12.02 21.51 -5.59
C ASN A 50 -13.42 22.05 -5.27
N GLN A 51 -14.31 22.07 -6.26
CA GLN A 51 -15.69 22.52 -6.11
C GLN A 51 -16.67 21.36 -5.89
N ASN A 52 -16.19 20.11 -5.92
CA ASN A 52 -17.01 18.92 -5.78
C ASN A 52 -16.41 17.94 -4.76
N ALA A 53 -16.70 18.19 -3.49
CA ALA A 53 -16.19 17.38 -2.37
C ALA A 53 -16.59 15.90 -2.47
N VAL A 54 -17.76 15.58 -3.02
CA VAL A 54 -18.23 14.20 -3.21
C VAL A 54 -17.37 13.48 -4.23
N LEU A 55 -17.15 14.10 -5.39
CA LEU A 55 -16.31 13.53 -6.44
C LEU A 55 -14.86 13.40 -5.99
N LYS A 56 -14.32 14.41 -5.30
CA LYS A 56 -12.98 14.34 -4.71
C LYS A 56 -12.86 13.16 -3.74
N SER A 57 -13.81 12.99 -2.82
CA SER A 57 -13.82 11.86 -1.89
C SER A 57 -13.93 10.51 -2.60
N ALA A 58 -14.75 10.41 -3.65
CA ALA A 58 -14.86 9.19 -4.44
C ALA A 58 -13.53 8.81 -5.11
N LEU A 59 -12.85 9.79 -5.72
CA LEU A 59 -11.53 9.57 -6.34
C LEU A 59 -10.47 9.18 -5.31
N GLN A 60 -10.40 9.86 -4.16
CA GLN A 60 -9.46 9.51 -3.10
C GLN A 60 -9.64 8.05 -2.65
N LYS A 61 -10.89 7.59 -2.47
CA LYS A 61 -11.20 6.19 -2.09
C LYS A 61 -10.80 5.19 -3.18
N ILE A 62 -11.05 5.50 -4.45
CA ILE A 62 -10.65 4.64 -5.56
C ILE A 62 -9.12 4.54 -5.63
N THR A 63 -8.42 5.67 -5.50
CA THR A 63 -6.95 5.70 -5.48
C THR A 63 -6.38 4.91 -4.30
N ALA A 64 -6.93 5.08 -3.09
CA ALA A 64 -6.54 4.32 -1.91
C ALA A 64 -6.74 2.81 -2.11
N ASN A 65 -7.90 2.41 -2.65
CA ASN A 65 -8.20 1.02 -2.94
C ASN A 65 -7.20 0.43 -3.94
N ASN A 66 -6.95 1.10 -5.06
CA ASN A 66 -6.02 0.62 -6.07
C ASN A 66 -4.59 0.50 -5.53
N ALA A 67 -4.15 1.44 -4.69
CA ALA A 67 -2.86 1.34 -4.02
C ALA A 67 -2.79 0.13 -3.06
N ALA A 68 -3.86 -0.10 -2.28
CA ALA A 68 -3.95 -1.25 -1.39
C ALA A 68 -3.93 -2.59 -2.15
N GLU A 69 -4.62 -2.68 -3.30
CA GLU A 69 -4.61 -3.89 -4.15
C GLU A 69 -3.22 -4.21 -4.71
N VAL A 70 -2.44 -3.19 -5.09
CA VAL A 70 -1.04 -3.38 -5.51
C VAL A 70 -0.19 -3.94 -4.37
N VAL A 71 -0.32 -3.37 -3.16
CA VAL A 71 0.41 -3.86 -1.98
C VAL A 71 -0.02 -5.28 -1.62
N PHE A 72 -1.32 -5.57 -1.61
CA PHE A 72 -1.86 -6.91 -1.34
C PHE A 72 -1.32 -7.94 -2.34
N SER A 73 -1.24 -7.57 -3.62
CA SER A 73 -0.69 -8.42 -4.67
C SER A 73 0.81 -8.71 -4.44
N ILE A 74 1.59 -7.70 -4.04
CA ILE A 74 3.01 -7.89 -3.68
C ILE A 74 3.14 -8.83 -2.48
N PHE A 75 2.33 -8.64 -1.44
CA PHE A 75 2.34 -9.53 -0.28
C PHE A 75 1.93 -10.95 -0.62
N SER A 76 0.96 -11.15 -1.50
CA SER A 76 0.58 -12.48 -1.98
C SER A 76 1.74 -13.19 -2.69
N LEU A 77 2.56 -12.46 -3.44
CA LEU A 77 3.78 -13.00 -4.08
C LEU A 77 4.84 -13.38 -3.03
N LEU A 78 5.03 -12.55 -2.00
CA LEU A 78 6.00 -12.81 -0.92
C LEU A 78 5.55 -13.98 -0.03
N ASP A 79 4.24 -14.12 0.18
CA ASP A 79 3.64 -15.22 0.94
C ASP A 79 3.63 -16.55 0.14
N GLY A 80 3.97 -16.52 -1.15
CA GLY A 80 3.94 -17.69 -2.04
C GLY A 80 2.51 -18.18 -2.35
N VAL A 81 1.52 -17.30 -2.22
CA VAL A 81 0.12 -17.58 -2.58
C VAL A 81 -0.11 -17.39 -4.08
N THR A 82 0.70 -16.55 -4.70
CA THR A 82 0.74 -16.33 -6.15
C THR A 82 2.17 -16.42 -6.66
N ASP A 83 2.32 -16.75 -7.95
CA ASP A 83 3.60 -16.76 -8.64
C ASP A 83 3.61 -15.70 -9.77
N PRO A 84 4.74 -15.01 -9.98
CA PRO A 84 4.90 -14.13 -11.14
C PRO A 84 5.09 -14.97 -12.42
N GLU A 85 4.96 -14.31 -13.57
CA GLU A 85 5.30 -14.95 -14.84
C GLU A 85 6.81 -15.20 -14.95
N GLY A 86 7.21 -16.45 -15.24
CA GLY A 86 8.60 -16.84 -15.48
C GLY A 86 9.15 -17.83 -14.46
N GLU A 87 10.47 -17.99 -14.42
CA GLU A 87 11.13 -18.81 -13.40
C GLU A 87 11.12 -18.08 -12.06
N TRP A 88 10.49 -18.69 -11.05
CA TRP A 88 10.33 -18.13 -9.72
C TRP A 88 10.61 -19.18 -8.64
N THR A 89 11.49 -18.83 -7.69
CA THR A 89 11.85 -19.71 -6.57
C THR A 89 11.32 -19.20 -5.22
N GLY A 90 10.54 -18.12 -5.23
CA GLY A 90 10.09 -17.42 -4.04
C GLY A 90 11.08 -16.38 -3.51
N LEU A 91 10.59 -15.55 -2.60
CA LEU A 91 11.36 -14.60 -1.79
C LEU A 91 11.08 -14.85 -0.31
N LYS A 92 12.00 -14.40 0.55
CA LYS A 92 11.84 -14.45 2.00
C LYS A 92 12.12 -13.07 2.57
N LEU A 93 11.19 -12.58 3.39
CA LEU A 93 11.37 -11.39 4.23
C LEU A 93 11.76 -11.84 5.64
N GLU A 94 12.81 -11.24 6.20
CA GLU A 94 13.34 -11.56 7.54
C GLU A 94 13.90 -10.33 8.25
N ASP A 95 13.90 -10.37 9.59
CA ASP A 95 14.43 -9.30 10.43
C ASP A 95 15.96 -9.16 10.30
N ILE A 96 16.46 -7.91 10.40
CA ILE A 96 17.88 -7.59 10.17
C ILE A 96 18.80 -8.10 11.31
N ASN A 97 18.33 -8.17 12.56
CA ASN A 97 19.19 -8.39 13.74
C ASN A 97 18.54 -9.21 14.88
N GLU A 98 17.90 -10.36 14.64
CA GLU A 98 17.48 -11.24 15.75
C GLU A 98 17.85 -12.71 15.59
N ASN A 99 18.24 -13.28 16.74
CA ASN A 99 18.34 -14.70 17.00
C ASN A 99 16.95 -15.32 16.89
N GLU A 100 16.88 -16.46 16.23
CA GLU A 100 15.67 -17.25 15.95
C GLU A 100 14.75 -17.40 17.17
N GLU A 101 13.75 -16.53 17.31
CA GLU A 101 12.49 -16.91 17.95
C GLU A 101 11.44 -17.00 16.84
N GLU A 102 11.25 -18.25 16.39
CA GLU A 102 10.19 -18.62 15.45
C GLU A 102 8.83 -18.26 16.04
N ASP A 103 8.12 -17.35 15.37
CA ASP A 103 6.68 -17.25 15.50
C ASP A 103 6.01 -17.73 14.21
N ALA A 104 4.80 -18.28 14.36
CA ALA A 104 4.04 -18.90 13.29
C ALA A 104 3.96 -17.98 12.07
N SER A 105 4.21 -18.50 10.86
CA SER A 105 4.23 -17.66 9.66
C SER A 105 2.85 -17.04 9.41
N LYS A 106 2.67 -15.80 9.86
CA LYS A 106 1.55 -14.95 9.48
C LYS A 106 1.71 -14.63 8.00
N MET A 107 0.62 -14.72 7.25
CA MET A 107 0.59 -14.27 5.87
C MET A 107 0.55 -12.74 5.86
N LEU A 108 1.46 -12.11 5.14
CA LEU A 108 1.56 -10.65 5.02
C LEU A 108 0.28 -10.06 4.44
N HIS A 109 -0.32 -10.70 3.43
CA HIS A 109 -1.53 -10.20 2.76
C HIS A 109 -2.75 -10.16 3.69
N ASP A 110 -2.94 -11.20 4.52
CA ASP A 110 -3.99 -11.22 5.55
C ASP A 110 -3.71 -10.20 6.66
N THR A 111 -2.46 -10.13 7.12
CA THR A 111 -2.04 -9.22 8.20
C THR A 111 -2.24 -7.76 7.79
N PHE A 112 -2.00 -7.43 6.53
CA PHE A 112 -2.15 -6.08 6.00
C PHE A 112 -3.56 -5.53 6.20
N TYR A 113 -4.60 -6.26 5.82
CA TYR A 113 -5.97 -5.77 6.01
C TYR A 113 -6.39 -5.79 7.49
N ASN A 114 -5.92 -6.76 8.28
CA ASN A 114 -6.27 -6.85 9.69
C ASN A 114 -5.75 -5.65 10.50
N THR A 115 -4.58 -5.13 10.18
CA THR A 115 -3.95 -4.00 10.88
C THR A 115 -4.55 -2.63 10.54
N TYR A 116 -5.46 -2.55 9.55
CA TYR A 116 -6.09 -1.28 9.15
C TYR A 116 -6.84 -0.61 10.31
N TRP A 117 -7.57 -1.40 11.12
CA TRP A 117 -8.35 -0.84 12.22
C TRP A 117 -7.47 -0.31 13.34
N ASP A 118 -6.40 -1.04 13.66
CA ASP A 118 -5.39 -0.60 14.64
C ASP A 118 -4.73 0.71 14.17
N TRP A 119 -4.34 0.78 12.90
CA TRP A 119 -3.83 2.00 12.29
C TRP A 119 -4.81 3.17 12.41
N LYS A 120 -6.09 2.93 12.07
CA LYS A 120 -7.13 3.95 12.07
C LYS A 120 -7.46 4.46 13.47
N GLU A 121 -7.37 3.62 14.49
CA GLU A 121 -7.57 4.02 15.88
C GLU A 121 -6.42 4.90 16.38
N ASN A 122 -5.19 4.62 15.96
CA ASN A 122 -4.00 5.37 16.35
C ASN A 122 -3.83 6.73 15.62
N ASN A 123 -4.49 6.92 14.47
CA ASN A 123 -4.34 8.11 13.61
C ASN A 123 -5.62 8.98 13.54
N LYS A 124 -6.51 8.91 14.53
CA LYS A 124 -7.69 9.76 14.66
C LYS A 124 -7.46 11.03 15.47
#